data_AF-A0A3A5HCI8-F1
#
_entry.id   AF-A0A3A5HCI8-F1
#
_cell.length_a   1.000
_cell.length_b   1.000
_cell.length_c   1.000
_cell.angle_alpha   90.00
_cell.angle_beta   90.00
_cell.angle_gamma   90.00
#
_symmetry.space_group_name_H-M   'P 1'
#
loop_
_entity.id
_entity.type
_entity.pdbx_description
1 polymer ?
#
loop_
_entity_poly.entity_id
_entity_poly.type
_entity_poly.pdbx_seq_one_letter_code
_entity_poly.pdbx_strand_id
1 'polypeptide(L)' 'MEVLGIPDPWVWGAYILCILAVIICVIYGILNWNKGGEDEEEQIKEELEWEKKEREMEEEELGF' A
#
# COMPACT_ATOMS: atom_id res chain seq x y z
N MET A 1 9.80 -30.37 -29.73
CA MET A 1 9.20 -30.84 -28.45
C MET A 1 7.86 -30.14 -28.37
N GLU A 2 6.78 -30.88 -28.63
CA GLU A 2 5.42 -30.33 -28.52
C GLU A 2 5.03 -30.37 -27.04
N VAL A 3 4.76 -29.21 -26.45
CA VAL A 3 4.28 -29.12 -25.07
C VAL A 3 2.84 -28.63 -25.14
N LEU A 4 1.89 -29.50 -24.75
CA LEU A 4 0.45 -29.18 -24.72
C LEU A 4 -0.14 -28.72 -26.07
N GLY A 5 0.36 -29.23 -27.20
CA GLY A 5 -0.12 -28.88 -28.54
C GLY A 5 0.39 -27.54 -29.08
N ILE A 6 1.27 -26.86 -28.34
CA ILE A 6 1.99 -25.68 -28.82
C ILE A 6 3.36 -26.13 -29.33
N PRO A 7 3.67 -25.95 -30.64
CA PRO A 7 4.92 -26.42 -31.23
C PRO A 7 6.11 -25.50 -30.92
N ASP A 8 5.84 -24.24 -30.55
CA ASP A 8 6.83 -23.19 -30.38
C ASP A 8 7.22 -22.97 -28.89
N PRO A 9 8.50 -23.19 -28.52
CA PRO A 9 8.97 -23.01 -27.16
C PRO A 9 8.86 -21.57 -26.61
N TRP A 10 8.89 -20.53 -27.47
CA TRP A 10 8.75 -19.14 -27.02
C TRP A 10 7.33 -18.81 -26.60
N VAL A 11 6.34 -19.34 -27.30
CA VAL A 11 4.94 -19.19 -26.90
C VAL A 11 4.70 -19.84 -25.53
N TRP A 12 5.27 -21.01 -25.27
CA TRP A 12 5.18 -21.66 -23.96
C TRP A 12 5.85 -20.84 -22.85
N GLY A 13 7.03 -20.27 -23.15
CA GLY A 13 7.71 -19.34 -22.24
C GLY A 13 6.88 -18.10 -21.90
N ALA A 14 6.17 -17.54 -22.88
CA ALA A 14 5.29 -16.39 -22.67
C ALA A 14 4.15 -16.71 -21.70
N TYR A 15 3.51 -17.89 -21.82
CA TYR A 15 2.46 -18.31 -20.88
C TYR A 15 2.97 -18.43 -19.44
N ILE A 16 4.15 -19.01 -19.24
CA ILE A 16 4.75 -19.10 -17.90
C ILE A 16 5.07 -17.71 -17.35
N LEU A 17 5.64 -16.83 -18.17
CA LEU A 17 5.94 -15.46 -17.76
C LEU A 17 4.67 -14.70 -17.35
N CYS A 18 3.56 -14.86 -18.07
CA CYS A 18 2.29 -14.27 -17.69
C CYS A 18 1.81 -14.78 -16.32
N ILE A 19 1.89 -16.09 -16.07
CA ILE A 19 1.53 -16.67 -14.78
C ILE A 19 2.43 -16.13 -13.67
N LEU A 20 3.74 -16.09 -13.89
CA LEU A 20 4.71 -15.54 -12.94
C LEU A 20 4.45 -14.06 -12.65
N ALA A 21 4.12 -13.26 -13.67
CA ALA A 21 3.78 -11.85 -13.51
C ALA A 21 2.56 -11.67 -12.59
N VAL A 22 1.49 -12.44 -12.81
CA VAL A 22 0.31 -12.42 -11.94
C VAL A 22 0.68 -12.80 -10.50
N ILE A 23 1.48 -13.85 -10.32
CA ILE A 23 1.93 -14.28 -8.99
C ILE A 23 2.73 -13.18 -8.29
N ILE A 24 3.66 -12.53 -8.97
CA ILE A 24 4.47 -11.44 -8.42
C ILE A 24 3.57 -10.26 -8.00
N CYS A 25 2.62 -9.86 -8.85
CA CYS A 25 1.69 -8.77 -8.53
C CYS A 25 0.85 -9.09 -7.28
N VAL A 26 0.31 -10.31 -7.20
CA VAL A 26 -0.53 -10.74 -6.06
C VAL A 26 0.30 -10.80 -4.77
N ILE A 27 1.49 -11.40 -4.81
CA ILE A 27 2.38 -11.48 -3.65
C ILE A 27 2.77 -10.08 -3.18
N TYR A 28 3.18 -9.20 -4.09
CA TYR A 28 3.54 -7.83 -3.75
C TYR A 28 2.36 -7.09 -3.11
N GLY A 29 1.16 -7.20 -3.69
CA GLY A 29 -0.05 -6.64 -3.13
C GLY A 29 -0.31 -7.14 -1.70
N ILE A 30 -0.27 -8.46 -1.48
CA ILE A 30 -0.49 -9.06 -0.15
C ILE A 30 0.60 -8.66 0.86
N LEU A 31 1.85 -8.48 0.44
CA LEU A 31 2.93 -8.07 1.34
C LEU A 31 2.88 -6.57 1.69
N ASN A 32 2.34 -5.75 0.79
CA ASN A 32 2.39 -4.29 0.91
C ASN A 32 1.03 -3.64 1.22
N TRP A 33 -0.09 -4.39 1.24
CA TRP A 33 -1.43 -3.85 1.49
C TRP A 33 -1.61 -3.15 2.84
N ASN A 34 -0.80 -3.52 3.85
CA ASN A 34 -0.93 -3.01 5.22
C ASN A 34 0.19 -2.03 5.62
N LYS A 35 1.01 -1.56 4.66
CA LYS A 35 2.12 -0.62 4.93
C LYS A 35 1.78 0.85 4.65
N GLY A 36 0.53 1.14 4.27
CA GLY A 36 0.10 2.50 3.94
C GLY A 36 -0.19 3.40 5.15
N GLY A 37 -0.30 2.82 6.34
CA GLY A 37 -0.65 3.55 7.58
C GLY A 37 0.51 3.70 8.56
N GLU A 38 1.77 3.47 8.13
CA GLU A 38 2.94 3.60 9.02
C GLU A 38 3.07 5.03 9.62
N ASP A 39 2.64 6.05 8.87
CA ASP A 39 2.61 7.45 9.30
C ASP A 39 1.23 7.88 9.87
N GLU A 40 0.26 6.97 10.00
CA GLU A 40 -1.09 7.30 10.47
C GLU A 40 -1.07 7.64 11.96
N GLU A 41 -0.31 6.90 12.77
CA GLU A 41 -0.14 7.20 14.20
C GLU A 41 0.57 8.53 14.46
N GLU A 42 1.52 8.92 13.61
CA GLU A 42 2.26 10.18 13.73
C GLU A 42 1.39 11.37 13.33
N GLN A 43 0.64 11.26 12.23
CA GLN A 43 -0.33 12.27 11.81
C GLN A 43 -1.44 12.47 12.84
N ILE A 44 -1.98 11.39 13.42
CA ILE A 44 -2.99 11.47 14.49
C ILE A 44 -2.43 12.22 15.71
N LYS A 45 -1.18 11.99 16.10
CA LYS A 45 -0.56 12.70 17.23
C LYS A 45 -0.37 14.18 16.94
N GLU A 46 0.08 14.52 15.74
CA GLU A 46 0.26 15.91 15.32
C GLU A 46 -1.08 16.66 15.38
N GLU A 47 -2.15 16.11 14.78
CA GLU A 47 -3.50 16.68 14.85
C GLU A 47 -3.98 16.91 16.29
N LEU A 48 -3.78 15.91 17.17
CA LEU A 48 -4.14 16.00 18.58
C LEU A 48 -3.39 17.09 19.35
N GLU A 49 -2.12 17.36 18.98
CA GLU A 49 -1.35 18.46 19.56
C GLU A 49 -1.80 19.82 19.04
N TRP A 50 -2.15 19.92 17.75
CA TRP A 50 -2.72 21.15 17.19
C TRP A 50 -4.06 21.50 17.83
N GLU A 51 -4.98 20.54 17.94
CA GLU A 51 -6.29 20.77 18.60
C GLU A 51 -6.14 21.22 20.05
N LYS A 52 -5.18 20.64 20.79
CA LYS A 52 -4.89 21.06 22.17
C LYS A 52 -4.38 22.50 22.22
N LYS A 53 -3.42 22.85 21.34
CA LYS A 53 -2.88 24.20 21.27
C LYS A 53 -3.94 25.22 20.85
N GLU A 54 -4.80 24.89 19.90
CA GLU A 54 -5.92 25.76 19.51
C GLU A 54 -6.87 25.98 20.68
N ARG A 55 -7.27 24.93 21.40
CA ARG A 55 -8.10 25.07 22.59
C ARG A 55 -7.44 25.89 23.69
N GLU A 56 -6.15 25.70 23.94
CA GLU A 56 -5.39 26.50 24.91
C GLU A 56 -5.37 27.98 24.50
N MET A 57 -5.10 28.29 23.23
CA MET A 57 -5.13 29.65 22.71
C MET A 57 -6.54 30.27 22.78
N GLU A 58 -7.59 29.49 22.48
CA GLU A 58 -8.98 29.94 22.60
C GLU A 58 -9.36 30.24 24.06
N GLU A 59 -8.99 29.36 25.00
CA GLU A 59 -9.20 29.57 26.43
C GLU A 59 -8.42 30.79 26.95
N GLU A 60 -7.20 31.02 26.45
CA GLU A 60 -6.33 32.15 26.84
C GLU A 60 -6.77 33.49 26.22
N GLU A 61 -7.21 33.51 24.95
CA GLU A 61 -7.63 34.71 24.22
C GLU A 61 -9.10 35.10 24.44
N LEU A 62 -10.02 34.13 24.56
CA LEU A 62 -11.46 34.38 24.68
C LEU A 62 -12.01 34.24 26.12
N GLY A 63 -11.22 33.73 27.06
CA GLY A 63 -11.43 33.83 28.50
C GLY A 63 -12.88 33.66 28.98
N PHE A 64 -13.46 32.47 28.82
CA PHE A 64 -14.65 32.07 29.57
C PHE A 64 -14.28 31.38 30.88
#